data_AF-A0A1H1JNV8-F1
#
_entry.id   AF-A0A1H1JNV8-F1
#
_cell.length_a   1.000
_cell.length_b   1.000
_cell.length_c   1.000
_cell.angle_alpha   90.00
_cell.angle_beta   90.00
_cell.angle_gamma   90.00
#
_symmetry.space_group_name_H-M   'P 1'
#
loop_
_entity.id
_entity.type
_entity.pdbx_description
1 polymer ?
#
loop_
_entity_poly.entity_id
_entity_poly.type
_entity_poly.pdbx_seq_one_letter_code
_entity_poly.pdbx_strand_id
1 'polypeptide(L)'
;MSTLIPQHAVEAQANIQQLFGFSTKVFEGFEKLTALNLQVFKATLAENHALAMKALSSRPDELFALSASLGKPTAEKCLAYGRHVREILADVQGGLTSASQSQLQRYQQDAKGFVADLTKATSAETNVAATE
;
A
#
# COMPACT_ATOMS: atom_id res chain seq x y z
N MET A 1 4.93 -38.59 -19.21
CA MET A 1 5.41 -38.33 -17.84
C MET A 1 4.75 -37.05 -17.35
N SER A 2 3.65 -37.19 -16.60
CA SER A 2 2.92 -36.06 -16.03
C SER A 2 3.80 -35.34 -15.03
N THR A 3 4.25 -34.13 -15.37
CA THR A 3 4.86 -33.22 -14.41
C THR A 3 3.77 -32.67 -13.52
N LEU A 4 3.34 -33.49 -12.56
CA LEU A 4 2.56 -33.07 -11.41
C LEU A 4 3.46 -32.15 -10.59
N ILE A 5 3.46 -30.86 -10.91
CA ILE A 5 3.66 -29.88 -9.85
C ILE A 5 2.44 -30.10 -8.96
N PRO A 6 2.60 -30.64 -7.73
CA PRO A 6 1.46 -30.87 -6.87
C PRO A 6 0.77 -29.51 -6.69
N GLN A 7 -0.56 -29.40 -6.88
CA GLN A 7 -1.28 -28.13 -6.76
C GLN A 7 -0.93 -27.36 -5.48
N HIS A 8 -0.62 -28.09 -4.40
CA HIS A 8 -0.10 -27.56 -3.14
C HIS A 8 1.19 -26.74 -3.26
N ALA A 9 2.09 -27.07 -4.20
CA ALA A 9 3.30 -26.29 -4.46
C ALA A 9 2.99 -24.97 -5.18
N VAL A 10 2.01 -24.96 -6.08
CA VAL A 10 1.53 -23.73 -6.76
C VAL A 10 0.81 -22.81 -5.78
N GLU A 11 -0.05 -23.36 -4.93
CA GLU A 11 -0.72 -22.62 -3.84
C GLU A 11 0.27 -22.05 -2.83
N ALA A 12 1.27 -22.83 -2.40
CA ALA A 12 2.31 -22.36 -1.50
C ALA A 12 3.11 -21.19 -2.11
N GLN A 13 3.47 -21.28 -3.39
CA GLN A 13 4.17 -20.21 -4.10
C GLN A 13 3.32 -18.93 -4.20
N ALA A 14 2.04 -19.06 -4.51
CA ALA A 14 1.10 -17.95 -4.58
C ALA A 14 0.95 -17.24 -3.22
N ASN A 15 0.80 -18.01 -2.14
CA ASN A 15 0.70 -17.49 -0.77
C ASN A 15 1.98 -16.74 -0.35
N ILE A 16 3.15 -17.28 -0.68
CA ILE A 16 4.44 -16.61 -0.41
C ILE A 16 4.56 -15.29 -1.19
N GLN A 17 4.16 -15.26 -2.47
CA GLN A 17 4.16 -14.02 -3.27
C GLN A 17 3.22 -12.96 -2.68
N GLN A 18 2.04 -13.35 -2.20
CA GLN A 18 1.11 -12.43 -1.53
C GLN A 18 1.69 -11.90 -0.22
N LEU A 19 2.34 -12.74 0.59
CA LEU A 19 2.99 -12.32 1.83
C LEU A 19 4.12 -11.31 1.57
N PHE A 20 4.97 -11.56 0.56
CA PHE A 20 6.01 -10.61 0.18
C PHE A 20 5.43 -9.30 -0.35
N GLY A 21 4.40 -9.36 -1.21
CA GLY A 21 3.72 -8.15 -1.71
C GLY A 21 3.07 -7.33 -0.60
N PHE A 22 2.46 -7.98 0.39
CA PHE A 22 1.91 -7.32 1.58
C PHE A 22 3.02 -6.68 2.42
N SER A 23 4.09 -7.43 2.73
CA SER A 23 5.23 -6.94 3.50
C SER A 23 5.84 -5.71 2.84
N THR A 24 6.06 -5.74 1.52
CA THR A 24 6.54 -4.57 0.75
C THR A 24 5.62 -3.37 0.90
N LYS A 25 4.29 -3.54 0.83
CA LYS A 25 3.34 -2.43 0.99
C LYS A 25 3.33 -1.86 2.41
N VAL A 26 3.49 -2.69 3.43
CA VAL A 26 3.63 -2.25 4.81
C VAL A 26 4.92 -1.43 4.99
N PHE A 27 6.05 -1.90 4.44
CA PHE A 27 7.31 -1.15 4.47
C PHE A 27 7.21 0.18 3.72
N GLU A 28 6.59 0.22 2.55
CA GLU A 28 6.32 1.48 1.81
C GLU A 28 5.48 2.46 2.66
N GLY A 29 4.47 1.95 3.36
CA GLY A 29 3.68 2.75 4.31
C GLY A 29 4.52 3.31 5.46
N PHE A 30 5.42 2.51 6.03
CA PHE A 30 6.33 2.94 7.08
C PHE A 30 7.32 4.01 6.60
N GLU A 31 7.86 3.87 5.39
CA GLU A 31 8.71 4.87 4.75
C GLU A 31 7.97 6.19 4.56
N LYS A 32 6.74 6.15 4.02
CA LYS A 32 5.88 7.34 3.86
C LYS A 32 5.60 8.02 5.20
N LEU A 33 5.29 7.25 6.24
CA LEU A 33 5.02 7.79 7.58
C LEU A 33 6.27 8.45 8.19
N THR A 34 7.43 7.82 8.02
CA THR A 34 8.71 8.37 8.47
C THR A 34 9.06 9.67 7.73
N ALA A 35 8.87 9.69 6.41
CA ALA A 35 9.08 10.87 5.58
C ALA A 35 8.15 12.02 6.00
N LEU A 36 6.86 11.73 6.25
CA LEU A 36 5.89 12.69 6.75
C LEU A 36 6.33 13.27 8.10
N ASN A 37 6.73 12.43 9.06
CA ASN A 37 7.21 12.89 10.37
C ASN A 37 8.44 13.79 10.25
N LEU A 38 9.39 13.43 9.38
CA LEU A 38 10.57 14.25 9.13
C LEU A 38 10.20 15.60 8.51
N GLN A 39 9.24 15.63 7.58
CA GLN A 39 8.74 16.87 6.98
C GLN A 39 8.08 17.78 8.03
N VAL A 40 7.20 17.22 8.87
CA VAL A 40 6.52 17.95 9.96
C VAL A 40 7.53 18.48 10.97
N PHE A 41 8.54 17.68 11.33
CA PHE A 41 9.59 18.11 12.25
C PHE A 41 10.39 19.28 11.67
N LYS A 42 10.83 19.19 10.41
CA LYS A 42 11.56 20.27 9.73
C LYS A 42 10.73 21.54 9.64
N ALA A 43 9.45 21.41 9.28
CA ALA A 43 8.52 22.54 9.21
C ALA A 43 8.35 23.20 10.58
N THR A 44 8.05 22.41 11.62
CA THR A 44 7.90 22.89 13.00
C THR A 44 9.17 23.61 13.49
N LEU A 45 10.36 23.08 13.18
CA LEU A 45 11.62 23.72 13.57
C LEU A 45 11.81 25.09 12.90
N ALA A 46 11.55 25.18 11.59
CA ALA A 46 11.64 26.44 10.85
C ALA A 46 10.62 27.47 11.34
N GLU A 47 9.40 27.01 11.62
CA GLU A 47 8.33 27.86 12.16
C GLU A 47 8.67 28.36 13.57
N ASN A 48 9.18 27.50 14.46
CA ASN A 48 9.60 27.88 15.80
C ASN A 48 10.74 28.91 15.76
N HIS A 49 11.70 28.75 14.84
CA HIS A 49 12.75 29.74 14.64
C HIS A 49 12.17 31.10 14.23
N ALA A 50 11.25 31.12 13.25
CA ALA A 50 10.58 32.35 12.83
C ALA A 50 9.74 32.98 13.96
N LEU A 51 9.06 32.15 14.74
CA LEU A 51 8.29 32.56 15.92
C LEU A 51 9.18 33.17 17.01
N ALA A 52 10.33 32.56 17.29
CA ALA A 52 11.29 33.09 18.25
C ALA A 52 11.80 34.46 17.81
N MET A 53 12.24 34.59 16.56
CA MET A 53 12.73 35.87 16.01
C MET A 53 11.64 36.95 16.04
N LYS A 54 10.39 36.59 15.74
CA LYS A 54 9.25 37.51 15.83
C LYS A 54 8.98 37.91 17.27
N ALA A 55 9.00 36.98 18.22
CA ALA A 55 8.79 37.27 19.64
C ALA A 55 9.88 38.20 20.20
N LEU A 56 11.15 37.97 19.85
CA LEU A 56 12.29 38.80 20.26
C LEU A 56 12.22 40.24 19.75
N SER A 57 11.53 40.49 18.63
CA SER A 57 11.39 41.81 18.02
C SER A 57 10.04 42.49 18.30
N SER A 58 9.11 41.80 18.98
CA SER A 58 7.75 42.28 19.23
C SER A 58 7.63 43.07 20.54
N ARG A 59 6.68 44.01 20.58
CA ARG A 59 6.30 44.70 21.83
C ARG A 59 5.44 43.78 22.72
N PRO A 60 5.33 44.02 24.04
CA PRO A 60 4.59 43.16 24.95
C PRO A 60 3.10 42.94 24.58
N ASP A 61 2.44 43.96 24.04
CA ASP A 61 1.07 43.91 23.51
C ASP A 61 0.95 43.01 22.27
N GLU A 62 1.98 43.02 21.41
CA GLU A 62 2.05 42.21 20.19
C GLU A 62 2.31 40.73 20.49
N LEU A 63 2.95 40.40 21.62
CA LEU A 63 3.18 39.01 22.05
C LEU A 63 1.88 38.27 22.40
N PHE A 64 0.92 38.96 23.03
CA PHE A 64 -0.41 38.39 23.30
C PHE A 64 -1.17 38.13 22.00
N ALA A 65 -1.16 39.08 21.07
CA ALA A 65 -1.75 38.91 19.75
C ALA A 65 -1.06 37.78 18.95
N LEU A 66 0.26 37.65 19.07
CA LEU A 66 1.03 36.59 18.44
C LEU A 66 0.59 35.22 18.96
N SER A 67 0.44 35.05 20.27
CA SER A 67 -0.01 33.79 20.88
C SER A 67 -1.41 33.39 20.41
N ALA A 68 -2.34 34.36 20.35
CA ALA A 68 -3.69 34.13 19.84
C ALA A 68 -3.71 33.72 18.36
N SER A 69 -2.78 34.26 17.54
CA SER A 69 -2.70 33.98 16.11
C SER A 69 -2.26 32.55 15.75
N LEU A 70 -1.67 31.81 16.70
CA LEU A 70 -1.13 30.46 16.46
C LEU A 70 -2.15 29.34 16.61
N GLY A 71 -3.27 29.58 17.31
CA GLY A 71 -4.24 28.52 17.62
C GLY A 71 -4.87 27.90 16.37
N LYS A 72 -5.43 28.72 15.49
CA LYS A 72 -6.08 28.26 14.25
C LYS A 72 -5.10 27.53 13.30
N PRO A 73 -3.92 28.08 12.96
CA PRO A 73 -2.95 27.38 12.12
C PRO A 73 -2.49 26.04 12.72
N THR A 74 -2.33 25.97 14.04
CA THR A 74 -1.93 24.72 14.71
C THR A 74 -3.01 23.64 14.59
N ALA A 75 -4.29 24.00 14.78
CA ALA A 75 -5.40 23.08 14.60
C ALA A 75 -5.48 22.56 13.16
N GLU A 76 -5.31 23.43 12.16
CA GLU A 76 -5.29 23.06 10.74
C GLU A 76 -4.15 22.08 10.42
N LYS A 77 -2.96 22.29 10.98
CA LYS A 77 -1.80 21.37 10.83
C LYS A 77 -2.08 19.99 11.43
N CYS A 78 -2.67 19.92 12.61
CA CYS A 78 -3.04 18.64 13.23
C CYS A 78 -4.06 17.87 12.37
N LEU A 79 -5.07 18.57 11.85
CA LEU A 79 -6.06 17.97 10.94
C LEU A 79 -5.42 17.50 9.63
N ALA A 80 -4.50 18.28 9.06
CA ALA A 80 -3.75 17.90 7.87
C ALA A 80 -2.88 16.67 8.10
N TYR A 81 -2.12 16.63 9.21
CA TYR A 81 -1.33 15.47 9.59
C TYR A 81 -2.21 14.21 9.72
N GLY A 82 -3.37 14.31 10.39
CA GLY A 82 -4.32 13.20 10.49
C GLY A 82 -4.92 12.77 9.15
N ARG A 83 -5.09 13.67 8.18
CA ARG A 83 -5.47 13.32 6.81
C ARG A 83 -4.35 12.56 6.11
N HIS A 84 -3.11 13.04 6.16
CA HIS A 84 -1.98 12.37 5.54
C HIS A 84 -1.71 10.97 6.11
N VAL A 85 -1.82 10.80 7.42
CA VAL A 85 -1.73 9.47 8.03
C VAL A 85 -2.83 8.55 7.49
N ARG A 86 -4.08 9.03 7.37
CA ARG A 86 -5.17 8.24 6.79
C ARG A 86 -4.94 7.91 5.31
N GLU A 87 -4.39 8.83 4.52
CA GLU A 87 -4.03 8.60 3.12
C GLU A 87 -2.95 7.49 3.01
N ILE A 88 -1.92 7.54 3.85
CA ILE A 88 -0.87 6.49 3.89
C ILE A 88 -1.48 5.13 4.24
N LEU A 89 -2.37 5.07 5.23
CA LEU A 89 -3.05 3.83 5.60
C LEU A 89 -3.96 3.31 4.48
N ALA A 90 -4.69 4.21 3.80
CA ALA A 90 -5.54 3.87 2.67
C ALA A 90 -4.72 3.34 1.48
N ASP A 91 -3.53 3.89 1.22
CA ASP A 91 -2.60 3.39 0.19
C ASP A 91 -2.15 1.94 0.47
N VAL A 92 -1.81 1.64 1.74
CA VAL A 92 -1.44 0.29 2.16
C VAL A 92 -2.62 -0.69 1.98
N GLN A 93 -3.82 -0.27 2.38
CA GLN A 93 -5.03 -1.09 2.25
C GLN A 93 -5.45 -1.29 0.78
N GLY A 94 -5.39 -0.25 -0.05
CA GLY A 94 -5.69 -0.33 -1.48
C GLY A 94 -4.72 -1.22 -2.24
N GLY A 95 -3.46 -1.26 -1.82
CA GLY A 95 -2.46 -2.22 -2.30
C GLY A 95 -2.86 -3.68 -2.03
N LEU A 96 -3.47 -3.96 -0.87
CA LEU A 96 -3.94 -5.30 -0.50
C LEU A 96 -5.15 -5.74 -1.34
N THR A 97 -6.13 -4.85 -1.57
CA THR A 97 -7.30 -5.15 -2.40
C THR A 97 -6.92 -5.40 -3.86
N SER A 98 -5.97 -4.64 -4.40
CA SER A 98 -5.46 -4.82 -5.77
C SER A 98 -4.72 -6.16 -5.94
N ALA A 99 -3.94 -6.58 -4.94
CA ALA A 99 -3.29 -7.89 -4.94
C ALA A 99 -4.32 -9.05 -5.01
N SER A 100 -5.46 -8.90 -4.33
CA SER A 100 -6.55 -9.89 -4.35
C SER A 100 -7.25 -10.00 -5.71
N GLN A 101 -7.49 -8.88 -6.40
CA GLN A 101 -8.07 -8.88 -7.75
C GLN A 101 -7.14 -9.52 -8.80
N SER A 102 -5.82 -9.30 -8.69
CA SER A 102 -4.85 -9.94 -9.58
C SER A 102 -4.83 -11.47 -9.44
N GLN A 103 -5.09 -11.98 -8.23
CA GLN A 103 -5.17 -13.40 -7.97
C GLN A 103 -6.39 -14.03 -8.66
N LEU A 104 -7.53 -13.34 -8.66
CA LEU A 104 -8.77 -13.83 -9.27
C LEU A 104 -8.65 -13.98 -10.80
N GLN A 105 -7.98 -13.04 -11.47
CA GLN A 105 -7.71 -13.13 -12.91
C GLN A 105 -6.75 -14.29 -13.25
N ARG A 106 -5.74 -14.55 -12.41
CA ARG A 106 -4.83 -15.69 -12.58
C ARG A 106 -5.57 -17.01 -12.41
N TYR A 107 -6.43 -17.15 -11.38
CA TYR A 107 -7.27 -18.34 -11.22
C TYR A 107 -8.21 -18.60 -12.41
N GLN A 108 -8.80 -17.54 -13.00
CA GLN A 108 -9.62 -17.70 -14.19
C GLN A 108 -8.81 -18.12 -15.43
N GLN A 109 -7.57 -17.64 -15.58
CA GLN A 109 -6.68 -18.05 -16.66
C GLN A 109 -6.19 -19.49 -16.48
N ASP A 110 -5.80 -19.87 -15.26
CA ASP A 110 -5.34 -21.21 -14.92
C ASP A 110 -6.47 -22.23 -15.06
N ALA A 111 -7.70 -21.89 -14.63
CA ALA A 111 -8.87 -22.73 -14.82
C ALA A 111 -9.21 -22.93 -16.30
N LYS A 112 -9.10 -21.87 -17.12
CA LYS A 112 -9.28 -21.98 -18.58
C LYS A 112 -8.18 -22.83 -19.22
N GLY A 113 -6.93 -22.71 -18.77
CA GLY A 113 -5.81 -23.53 -19.22
C GLY A 113 -6.03 -25.01 -18.90
N PHE A 114 -6.45 -25.31 -17.67
CA PHE A 114 -6.76 -26.67 -17.23
C PHE A 114 -7.90 -27.31 -18.01
N VAL A 115 -8.98 -26.56 -18.28
CA VAL A 115 -10.10 -27.04 -19.10
C VAL A 115 -9.66 -27.28 -20.55
N ALA A 116 -8.80 -26.42 -21.10
CA ALA A 116 -8.25 -26.60 -22.44
C ALA A 116 -7.36 -27.85 -22.53
N ASP A 117 -6.52 -28.08 -21.52
CA ASP A 117 -5.67 -29.28 -21.44
C ASP A 117 -6.48 -30.56 -21.29
N LEU A 118 -7.56 -30.54 -20.50
CA LEU A 118 -8.47 -31.68 -20.35
C LEU A 118 -9.24 -31.98 -21.65
N THR A 119 -9.69 -30.94 -22.35
CA THR A 119 -10.37 -31.07 -23.65
C THR A 119 -9.41 -31.60 -24.72
N LYS A 120 -8.14 -31.18 -24.67
CA LYS A 120 -7.09 -31.66 -25.57
C LYS A 120 -6.69 -33.10 -25.27
N ALA A 121 -6.61 -33.49 -23.99
CA ALA A 121 -6.32 -34.86 -23.58
C ALA A 121 -7.44 -35.83 -23.99
N THR A 122 -8.71 -35.46 -23.80
CA THR A 122 -9.87 -36.27 -24.17
C THR A 122 -10.04 -36.40 -25.69
N SER A 123 -9.80 -35.33 -26.45
CA SER A 123 -9.79 -35.42 -27.92
C SER A 123 -8.58 -36.18 -28.49
N ALA A 124 -7.44 -36.17 -27.79
CA ALA A 124 -6.29 -37.01 -28.12
C ALA A 124 -6.54 -38.50 -27.81
N GLU A 125 -7.21 -38.83 -26.70
CA GLU A 125 -7.62 -40.22 -26.39
C GLU A 125 -8.69 -40.73 -27.37
N THR A 126 -9.60 -39.87 -27.83
CA THR A 126 -10.63 -40.25 -28.81
C THR A 126 -10.04 -40.56 -30.19
N ASN A 127 -8.89 -40.00 -30.55
CA ASN A 127 -8.18 -40.33 -31.79
C ASN A 127 -7.32 -41.60 -31.70
N VAL A 128 -7.02 -42.12 -30.51
CA VAL A 128 -6.31 -43.40 -30.33
C VAL A 128 -7.31 -44.56 -30.26
N ALA A 129 -8.52 -44.34 -29.72
CA ALA A 129 -9.58 -45.34 -29.68
C ALA A 129 -10.33 -45.56 -31.03
N ALA A 130 -10.01 -44.78 -32.07
CA ALA A 130 -10.64 -44.89 -33.39
C ALA A 130 -9.75 -45.57 -34.46
N THR A 131 -8.59 -46.11 -34.09
CA THR A 131 -7.62 -46.74 -35.02
C THR A 131 -7.16 -48.14 -34.64
N GLU A 132 -7.92 -48.89 -33.83
CA GLU A 132 -7.74 -50.34 -33.67
C GLU A 132 -9.04 -51.10 -33.95
#